data_AF-A0A9E0F0U3-F1
#
_entry.id   AF-A0A9E0F0U3-F1
#
_cell.length_a   1.000
_cell.length_b   1.000
_cell.length_c   1.000
_cell.angle_alpha   90.00
_cell.angle_beta   90.00
_cell.angle_gamma   90.00
#
_symmetry.space_group_name_H-M   'P 1'
#
loop_
_entity.id
_entity.type
_entity.pdbx_description
1 polymer ?
#
loop_
_entity_poly.entity_id
_entity_poly.type
_entity_poly.pdbx_seq_one_letter_code
_entity_poly.pdbx_strand_id
1 'polypeptide(L)'
;MKTVSSIVENYIKTKPFLLNALSLGIINLTSLSRNIMTELESEFGKEVKQGAVVMALKRLTEELDFRLNHKINKVIKNIGEITVRSSLTDYTFAATDTVLNKQADLITDINSLPDIFYTSSRGVNETNIVVSNSVNHLV
;
A
#
# COMPACT_ATOMS: atom_id res chain seq x y z
N MET A 1 14.48 8.38 30.28
CA MET A 1 13.69 9.48 30.89
C MET A 1 12.55 9.80 29.95
N LYS A 2 11.28 9.72 30.38
CA LYS A 2 10.13 10.06 29.52
C LYS A 2 10.15 11.57 29.24
N THR A 3 10.09 11.96 27.98
CA THR A 3 9.96 13.35 27.52
C THR A 3 8.65 13.53 26.77
N VAL A 4 8.16 14.77 26.67
CA VAL A 4 6.98 15.09 25.85
C VAL A 4 7.16 14.61 24.41
N SER A 5 8.34 14.84 23.82
CA SER A 5 8.66 14.36 22.47
C SER A 5 8.54 12.84 22.34
N SER A 6 9.11 12.07 23.27
CA SER A 6 9.07 10.60 23.20
C SER A 6 7.66 10.02 23.34
N ILE A 7 6.79 10.65 24.13
CA ILE A 7 5.41 10.18 24.32
C ILE A 7 4.56 10.56 23.12
N VAL A 8 4.70 11.78 22.61
CA VAL A 8 4.04 12.21 21.38
C VAL A 8 4.45 11.30 20.21
N GLU A 9 5.73 10.96 20.10
CA GLU A 9 6.21 10.02 19.08
C GLU A 9 5.58 8.63 19.24
N ASN A 10 5.53 8.09 20.46
CA ASN A 10 4.90 6.80 20.73
C ASN A 10 3.39 6.81 20.39
N TYR A 11 2.69 7.87 20.80
CA TYR A 11 1.28 8.08 20.50
C TYR A 11 1.00 8.06 19.00
N ILE A 12 1.81 8.77 18.21
CA ILE A 12 1.62 8.84 16.75
C ILE A 12 2.00 7.52 16.08
N LYS A 13 3.06 6.84 16.53
CA LYS A 13 3.50 5.55 15.98
C LYS A 13 2.46 4.43 16.16
N THR A 14 1.68 4.46 17.24
CA THR A 14 0.60 3.50 17.47
C THR A 14 -0.64 3.75 16.61
N LYS A 15 -0.72 4.89 15.90
CA LYS A 15 -1.88 5.30 15.11
C LYS A 15 -1.47 5.61 13.65
N PRO A 16 -1.41 4.59 12.76
CA PRO A 16 -0.87 4.73 11.39
C PRO A 16 -1.53 5.82 10.54
N PHE A 17 -2.83 6.05 10.72
CA PHE A 17 -3.57 7.09 9.99
C PHE A 17 -3.11 8.51 10.39
N LEU A 18 -2.83 8.77 11.67
CA LEU A 18 -2.28 10.04 12.13
C LEU A 18 -0.85 10.23 11.62
N LEU A 19 -0.04 9.17 11.66
CA LEU A 19 1.32 9.19 11.13
C LEU A 19 1.34 9.59 9.65
N ASN A 20 0.48 8.98 8.83
CA ASN A 20 0.36 9.28 7.41
C ASN A 20 -0.12 10.72 7.18
N ALA A 21 -1.17 11.13 7.88
CA ALA A 21 -1.75 12.46 7.71
C ALA A 21 -0.84 13.59 8.27
N LEU A 22 0.03 13.29 9.25
CA LEU A 22 1.09 14.20 9.67
C LEU A 22 2.15 14.36 8.59
N SER A 23 2.64 13.27 8.00
CA SER A 23 3.64 13.35 6.92
C SER A 23 3.10 14.04 5.66
N LEU A 24 1.82 13.88 5.34
CA LEU A 24 1.22 14.60 4.21
C LEU A 24 1.03 16.10 4.50
N GLY A 25 1.32 16.57 5.71
CA GLY A 25 1.14 17.97 6.11
C GLY A 25 -0.33 18.41 6.17
N ILE A 26 -1.28 17.47 6.17
CA ILE A 26 -2.72 17.78 6.11
C ILE A 26 -3.35 17.97 7.50
N ILE A 27 -2.67 17.53 8.57
CA ILE A 27 -3.16 17.68 9.94
C ILE A 27 -2.83 19.06 10.51
N ASN A 28 -3.83 19.71 11.10
CA ASN A 28 -3.62 20.88 11.95
C ASN A 28 -3.03 20.46 13.32
N LEU A 29 -1.75 20.79 13.55
CA LEU A 29 -1.02 20.40 14.76
C LEU A 29 -1.64 20.96 16.04
N THR A 30 -2.17 22.18 16.02
CA THR A 30 -2.80 22.81 17.17
C THR A 30 -4.10 22.11 17.55
N SER A 31 -4.93 21.75 16.57
CA SER A 31 -6.15 20.98 16.81
C SER A 31 -5.85 19.56 17.26
N LEU A 32 -4.83 18.92 16.69
CA LEU A 32 -4.39 17.60 17.16
C LEU A 32 -3.92 17.66 18.62
N SER A 33 -3.09 18.65 18.97
CA SER A 33 -2.56 18.80 20.34
C SER A 33 -3.65 18.91 21.41
N ARG A 34 -4.78 19.55 21.12
CA ARG A 34 -5.92 19.64 22.04
C ARG A 34 -6.63 18.31 22.23
N ASN A 35 -6.82 17.57 21.14
CA ASN A 35 -7.51 16.28 21.18
C ASN A 35 -6.72 15.21 21.93
N ILE A 36 -5.40 15.20 21.79
CA ILE A 36 -4.55 14.15 22.38
C ILE A 36 -4.07 14.47 23.80
N MET A 37 -4.32 15.69 24.29
CA MET A 37 -3.76 16.19 25.55
C MET A 37 -4.10 15.29 26.74
N THR A 38 -5.37 14.94 26.91
CA THR A 38 -5.85 14.15 28.06
C THR A 38 -5.23 12.76 28.08
N GLU A 39 -5.11 12.11 26.92
CA GLU A 39 -4.49 10.79 26.79
C GLU A 39 -2.98 10.87 27.05
N LEU A 40 -2.31 11.91 26.55
CA LEU A 40 -0.88 12.15 26.77
C LEU A 40 -0.55 12.42 28.25
N GLU A 41 -1.33 13.25 28.93
CA GLU A 41 -1.11 13.58 30.35
C GLU A 41 -1.32 12.36 31.24
N SER A 42 -2.31 11.52 30.91
CA SER A 42 -2.53 10.23 31.58
C SER A 42 -1.31 9.30 31.43
N GLU A 43 -0.73 9.19 30.23
CA GLU A 43 0.45 8.35 29.98
C GLU A 43 1.76 8.95 30.55
N PHE A 44 1.85 10.28 30.61
CA PHE A 44 3.02 11.00 31.13
C PHE A 44 3.02 11.10 32.66
N GLY A 45 1.84 11.12 33.28
CA GLY A 45 1.66 11.28 34.73
C GLY A 45 1.96 12.69 35.24
N LYS A 46 2.02 13.68 34.35
CA LYS A 46 2.26 15.10 34.66
C LYS A 46 1.52 15.98 33.65
N GLU A 47 1.16 17.17 34.09
CA GLU A 47 0.58 18.19 33.23
C GLU A 47 1.58 18.62 32.14
N VAL A 48 1.08 18.80 30.91
CA VAL A 48 1.90 19.16 29.76
C VAL A 48 1.37 20.45 29.14
N LYS A 49 2.27 21.40 28.86
CA LYS A 49 1.89 22.61 28.13
C LYS A 49 1.56 22.27 26.68
N GLN A 50 0.44 22.79 26.17
CA GLN A 50 -0.02 22.51 24.80
C GLN A 50 1.05 22.89 23.76
N GLY A 51 1.74 24.02 23.95
CA GLY A 51 2.83 24.44 23.07
C GLY A 51 3.97 23.41 22.99
N ALA A 52 4.25 22.67 24.07
CA ALA A 52 5.27 21.62 24.05
C ALA A 52 4.83 20.42 23.18
N VAL A 53 3.53 20.09 23.20
CA VAL A 53 2.94 19.05 22.33
C VAL A 53 2.98 19.47 20.87
N VAL A 54 2.61 20.72 20.56
CA VAL A 54 2.69 21.27 19.19
C VAL A 54 4.12 21.23 18.68
N MET A 55 5.11 21.61 19.49
CA MET A 55 6.53 21.56 19.11
C MET A 55 7.04 20.13 18.92
N ALA A 56 6.56 19.18 19.74
CA ALA A 56 6.88 17.77 19.56
C ALA A 56 6.30 17.22 18.24
N LEU A 57 5.04 17.52 17.93
CA LEU A 57 4.38 17.13 16.68
C LEU A 57 5.07 17.75 15.45
N LYS A 58 5.47 19.03 15.53
CA LYS A 58 6.18 19.72 14.45
C LYS A 58 7.52 19.05 14.12
N ARG A 59 8.35 18.80 15.14
CA ARG A 59 9.63 18.09 14.97
C ARG A 59 9.44 16.68 14.39
N LEU A 60 8.45 15.95 14.89
CA LEU A 60 8.14 14.62 14.39
C LEU A 60 7.78 14.65 12.90
N THR A 61 7.02 15.66 12.48
CA THR A 61 6.64 15.86 11.06
C THR A 61 7.86 16.12 10.18
N GLU A 62 8.75 17.03 10.61
CA GLU A 62 10.01 17.33 9.88
C GLU A 62 10.91 16.08 9.75
N GLU A 63 10.99 15.24 10.78
CA GLU A 63 11.72 13.98 10.72
C GLU A 63 11.05 12.92 9.83
N LEU A 64 9.72 12.88 9.80
CA LEU A 64 8.94 11.95 8.99
C LEU A 64 9.14 12.21 7.51
N ASP A 65 9.09 13.48 7.09
CA ASP A 65 9.35 13.89 5.71
C ASP A 65 10.73 13.43 5.24
N PHE A 66 11.75 13.57 6.07
CA PHE A 66 13.09 13.10 5.73
C PHE A 66 13.14 11.58 5.53
N ARG A 67 12.51 10.81 6.42
CA ARG A 67 12.52 9.33 6.37
C ARG A 67 11.67 8.76 5.24
N LEU A 68 10.50 9.33 4.96
CA LEU A 68 9.60 8.87 3.91
C LEU A 68 10.20 9.09 2.53
N ASN A 69 10.79 10.25 2.29
CA ASN A 69 11.50 10.53 1.05
C ASN A 69 12.64 9.52 0.79
N HIS A 70 13.40 9.14 1.82
CA HIS A 70 14.46 8.15 1.65
C HIS A 70 13.94 6.73 1.37
N LYS A 71 12.90 6.28 2.08
CA LYS A 71 12.31 4.95 1.86
C LYS A 71 11.63 4.84 0.50
N ILE A 72 10.85 5.84 0.11
CA ILE A 72 10.18 5.89 -1.19
C ILE A 72 11.22 5.88 -2.31
N ASN A 73 12.28 6.69 -2.22
CA ASN A 73 13.36 6.68 -3.20
C ASN A 73 14.04 5.31 -3.31
N LYS A 74 14.16 4.56 -2.21
CA LYS A 74 14.71 3.20 -2.23
C LYS A 74 13.76 2.21 -2.90
N VAL A 75 12.46 2.32 -2.64
CA VAL A 75 11.44 1.47 -3.27
C VAL A 75 11.34 1.77 -4.76
N ILE A 76 11.22 3.04 -5.16
CA ILE A 76 11.14 3.45 -6.57
C ILE A 76 12.40 3.05 -7.34
N LYS A 77 13.59 3.18 -6.75
CA LYS A 77 14.84 2.70 -7.38
C LYS A 77 14.90 1.18 -7.55
N ASN A 78 14.17 0.44 -6.74
CA ASN A 78 14.12 -1.03 -6.78
C ASN A 78 12.89 -1.56 -7.52
N ILE A 79 11.93 -0.71 -7.86
CA ILE A 79 10.85 -1.05 -8.77
C ILE A 79 11.52 -1.22 -10.14
N GLY A 80 11.45 -2.44 -10.66
CA GLY A 80 11.94 -2.75 -12.00
C GLY A 80 11.13 -2.04 -13.09
N GLU A 81 11.18 -2.56 -14.30
CA GLU A 81 10.36 -2.04 -15.40
C GLU A 81 8.87 -2.23 -15.10
N ILE A 82 8.09 -1.14 -15.13
CA ILE A 82 6.63 -1.19 -15.06
C ILE A 82 6.09 -1.10 -16.48
N THR A 83 5.38 -2.14 -16.90
CA THR A 83 4.65 -2.16 -18.17
C THR A 83 3.15 -2.19 -17.91
N VAL A 84 2.43 -1.25 -18.51
CA VAL A 84 0.96 -1.21 -18.45
C VAL A 84 0.40 -1.77 -19.76
N ARG A 85 -0.52 -2.74 -19.65
CA ARG A 85 -1.24 -3.32 -20.80
C ARG A 85 -2.73 -3.08 -20.61
N SER A 86 -3.37 -2.57 -21.66
CA SER A 86 -4.83 -2.43 -21.76
C SER A 86 -5.37 -3.50 -22.70
N SER A 87 -6.71 -3.58 -22.83
CA SER A 87 -7.37 -4.54 -23.71
C SER A 87 -7.10 -6.00 -23.32
N LEU A 88 -7.24 -6.27 -22.02
CA LEU A 88 -7.20 -7.61 -21.46
C LEU A 88 -8.60 -8.04 -21.00
N THR A 89 -8.92 -9.31 -21.18
CA THR A 89 -10.12 -9.95 -20.65
C THR A 89 -9.71 -11.02 -19.65
N ASP A 90 -10.40 -11.06 -18.51
CA ASP A 90 -10.18 -12.01 -17.42
C ASP A 90 -11.32 -13.03 -17.39
N TYR A 91 -10.96 -14.31 -17.43
CA TYR A 91 -11.86 -15.44 -17.38
C TYR A 91 -11.56 -16.29 -16.14
N THR A 92 -12.59 -16.51 -15.32
CA THR A 92 -12.51 -17.38 -14.15
C THR A 92 -13.25 -18.68 -14.41
N PHE A 93 -12.53 -19.80 -14.38
CA PHE A 93 -13.08 -21.13 -14.51
C PHE A 93 -13.01 -21.88 -13.18
N ALA A 94 -14.00 -22.71 -12.88
CA ALA A 94 -13.89 -23.66 -11.77
C ALA A 94 -12.74 -24.65 -12.04
N ALA A 95 -12.01 -25.04 -11.00
CA ALA A 95 -10.97 -26.05 -11.13
C ALA A 95 -11.60 -27.42 -11.42
N THR A 96 -11.50 -27.86 -12.67
CA THR A 96 -11.93 -29.19 -13.11
C THR A 96 -10.75 -29.96 -13.69
N ASP A 97 -10.92 -31.28 -13.84
CA ASP A 97 -9.89 -32.15 -14.41
C ASP A 97 -9.60 -31.85 -15.89
N THR A 98 -10.49 -31.13 -16.58
CA THR A 98 -10.37 -30.79 -18.01
C THR A 98 -9.74 -29.44 -18.28
N VAL A 99 -9.73 -28.52 -17.31
CA VAL A 99 -9.26 -27.13 -17.50
C VAL A 99 -7.81 -27.08 -17.96
N LEU A 100 -6.92 -27.91 -17.41
CA LEU A 100 -5.51 -27.91 -17.79
C LEU A 100 -5.30 -28.36 -19.25
N ASN A 101 -6.08 -29.34 -19.72
CA ASN A 101 -6.01 -29.79 -21.11
C ASN A 101 -6.52 -28.69 -22.06
N LYS A 102 -7.62 -28.02 -21.70
CA LYS A 102 -8.13 -26.88 -22.48
C LYS A 102 -7.20 -25.68 -22.48
N GLN A 103 -6.48 -25.46 -21.39
CA GLN A 103 -5.43 -24.45 -21.33
C GLN A 103 -4.26 -24.78 -22.27
N ALA A 104 -3.88 -26.04 -22.41
CA ALA A 104 -2.85 -26.46 -23.37
C ALA A 104 -3.29 -26.25 -24.82
N ASP A 105 -4.56 -26.57 -25.14
CA ASP A 105 -5.16 -26.26 -26.46
C ASP A 105 -5.06 -24.75 -26.74
N LEU A 106 -5.51 -23.90 -25.80
CA LEU A 106 -5.45 -22.44 -25.93
C LEU A 106 -4.02 -21.92 -26.13
N ILE A 107 -3.05 -22.42 -25.35
CA ILE A 107 -1.62 -22.03 -25.49
C ILE A 107 -1.12 -22.38 -26.89
N THR A 108 -1.52 -23.53 -27.43
CA THR A 108 -1.11 -23.97 -28.77
C THR A 108 -1.62 -23.02 -29.85
N ASP A 109 -2.88 -22.60 -29.75
CA ASP A 109 -3.49 -21.67 -30.71
C ASP A 109 -2.83 -20.28 -30.67
N ILE A 110 -2.61 -19.73 -29.47
CA ILE A 110 -2.01 -18.39 -29.32
C ILE A 110 -0.50 -18.35 -29.54
N ASN A 111 0.21 -19.49 -29.50
CA ASN A 111 1.66 -19.56 -29.72
C ASN A 111 2.08 -19.03 -31.11
N SER A 112 1.17 -19.05 -32.09
CA SER A 112 1.38 -18.48 -33.42
C SER A 112 1.27 -16.95 -33.48
N LEU A 113 0.85 -16.30 -32.39
CA LEU A 113 0.52 -14.87 -32.32
C LEU A 113 1.51 -14.12 -31.42
N PRO A 114 2.51 -13.42 -31.98
CA PRO A 114 3.67 -12.92 -31.22
C PRO A 114 3.40 -11.72 -30.29
N ASP A 115 2.28 -11.02 -30.43
CA ASP A 115 1.93 -9.83 -29.61
C ASP A 115 0.70 -10.06 -28.72
N ILE A 116 0.55 -11.28 -28.20
CA ILE A 116 -0.52 -11.61 -27.27
C ILE A 116 0.02 -11.68 -25.86
N PHE A 117 -0.69 -11.00 -24.96
CA PHE A 117 -0.51 -11.19 -23.53
C PHE A 117 -1.36 -12.36 -23.08
N TYR A 118 -0.72 -13.29 -22.38
CA TYR A 118 -1.39 -14.43 -21.76
C TYR A 118 -0.77 -14.68 -20.38
N THR A 119 -1.63 -14.87 -19.39
CA THR A 119 -1.26 -15.43 -18.10
C THR A 119 -2.34 -16.39 -17.63
N SER A 120 -1.91 -17.40 -16.88
CA SER A 120 -2.81 -18.28 -16.16
C SER A 120 -2.32 -18.43 -14.72
N SER A 121 -3.28 -18.40 -13.81
CA SER A 121 -3.06 -18.68 -12.39
C SER A 121 -4.08 -19.70 -11.91
N ARG A 122 -3.62 -20.73 -11.20
CA ARG A 122 -4.47 -21.77 -10.63
C ARG A 122 -4.56 -21.59 -9.12
N GLY A 123 -5.77 -21.36 -8.62
CA GLY A 123 -6.10 -21.40 -7.21
C GLY A 123 -6.53 -22.80 -6.76
N VAL A 124 -7.06 -22.91 -5.54
CA VAL A 124 -7.55 -24.19 -4.99
C VAL A 124 -8.81 -24.66 -5.71
N ASN A 125 -9.74 -23.73 -6.00
CA ASN A 125 -11.06 -24.04 -6.57
C ASN A 125 -11.30 -23.43 -7.95
N GLU A 126 -10.37 -22.63 -8.45
CA GLU A 126 -10.54 -21.87 -9.68
C GLU A 126 -9.24 -21.75 -10.47
N THR A 127 -9.36 -21.42 -11.74
CA THR A 127 -8.26 -21.06 -12.63
C THR A 127 -8.63 -19.77 -13.32
N ASN A 128 -7.80 -18.74 -13.16
CA ASN A 128 -7.95 -17.46 -13.84
C ASN A 128 -7.04 -17.43 -15.07
N ILE A 129 -7.61 -17.05 -16.20
CA ILE A 129 -6.91 -16.88 -17.46
C ILE A 129 -7.13 -15.43 -17.91
N VAL A 130 -6.04 -14.69 -18.06
CA VAL A 130 -6.08 -13.32 -18.59
C VAL A 130 -5.43 -13.33 -19.97
N VAL A 131 -6.17 -12.87 -20.97
CA VAL A 131 -5.75 -12.83 -22.38
C VAL A 131 -5.98 -11.46 -22.99
N SER A 132 -5.25 -11.15 -24.08
CA SER A 132 -5.58 -10.02 -24.95
C SER A 132 -6.96 -10.17 -25.59
N ASN A 133 -7.72 -9.08 -25.69
CA ASN A 133 -9.09 -9.07 -26.24
C ASN A 133 -9.20 -9.66 -27.67
N SER A 134 -8.11 -9.61 -28.45
CA SER A 134 -8.04 -10.16 -29.81
C SER A 134 -8.28 -11.66 -29.89
N VAL A 135 -8.07 -12.41 -28.79
CA VAL A 135 -8.24 -13.86 -28.74
C VAL A 135 -9.41 -14.32 -27.85
N ASN A 136 -10.31 -13.41 -27.49
CA ASN A 136 -11.50 -13.76 -26.71
C ASN A 136 -12.39 -14.83 -27.37
N HIS A 137 -12.28 -15.02 -28.68
CA HIS A 137 -13.03 -16.04 -29.42
C HIS A 137 -12.44 -17.45 -29.29
N LEU A 138 -11.24 -17.59 -28.71
CA LEU A 138 -10.54 -18.86 -28.48
C LEU A 138 -10.72 -19.39 -27.05
N VAL A 139 -11.25 -18.56 -26.14
CA VAL A 139 -11.42 -18.84 -24.70
C VAL A 139 -12.88 -19.16 -24.40
#